data_AF-A0A2N2UZT0-F1
#
_entry.id   AF-A0A2N2UZT0-F1
#
_cell.length_a   1.000
_cell.length_b   1.000
_cell.length_c   1.000
_cell.angle_alpha   90.00
_cell.angle_beta   90.00
_cell.angle_gamma   90.00
#
_symmetry.space_group_name_H-M   'P 1'
#
loop_
_entity.id
_entity.type
_entity.pdbx_description
1 polymer ?
#
loop_
_entity_poly.entity_id
_entity_poly.type
_entity_poly.pdbx_seq_one_letter_code
_entity_poly.pdbx_strand_id
1 'polypeptide(L)'
;MSAGKSKIIYTLTDEAPLLATCAFLPIIRTFTGPAGIEIEKADISVSARVLAEFPEFLKEEQRVPNTLGELGKKCLQPETNIIKLPNISASVAQLKACVKELQEKGYAIPDYPEMANTDEEKALKARFGKCLGSAVNPVLREGNSDRRAPMAVKNYARKRPHSMGEWKQWSQTHVSHMEHGDFYHGEKSMTLDKAREVRMELIAKGGKTTVLKPKLSLLEGEIIDSMFMSKKALCEFYEQTLEDCRQSGILYSLHVKATMMKVSHPIVFGHCVKIYYKEAFEKHGKTFDELGINVNNGM
;
A
#
# COMPACT_ATOMS: atom_id res chain seq x y z
N MET A 1 21.49 7.67 -31.70
CA MET A 1 21.23 9.13 -31.77
C MET A 1 19.72 9.31 -31.81
N SER A 2 19.06 9.58 -30.67
CA SER A 2 17.61 9.82 -30.70
C SER A 2 17.37 11.23 -31.25
N ALA A 3 16.70 11.33 -32.39
CA ALA A 3 16.42 12.59 -33.08
C ALA A 3 15.27 13.41 -32.45
N GLY A 4 15.01 13.22 -31.14
CA GLY A 4 13.93 13.89 -30.40
C GLY A 4 14.46 14.62 -29.17
N LYS A 5 13.78 15.69 -28.74
CA LYS A 5 14.09 16.37 -27.47
C LYS A 5 14.03 15.37 -26.31
N SER A 6 15.04 15.40 -25.43
CA SER A 6 15.07 14.57 -24.23
C SER A 6 13.91 14.95 -23.31
N LYS A 7 13.20 13.96 -22.76
CA LYS A 7 12.02 14.17 -21.92
C LYS A 7 12.27 13.67 -20.51
N ILE A 8 11.82 14.44 -19.53
CA ILE A 8 11.69 14.01 -18.14
C ILE A 8 10.23 14.05 -17.76
N ILE A 9 9.73 12.92 -17.27
CA ILE A 9 8.38 12.80 -16.75
C ILE A 9 8.41 13.19 -15.27
N TYR A 10 7.59 14.16 -14.90
CA TYR A 10 7.47 14.67 -13.54
C TYR A 10 6.10 14.31 -12.98
N THR A 11 6.07 13.46 -11.95
CA THR A 11 4.80 12.98 -11.40
C THR A 11 4.09 14.08 -10.61
N LEU A 12 2.81 14.33 -10.92
CA LEU A 12 1.91 15.06 -10.03
C LEU A 12 1.29 14.04 -9.07
N THR A 13 1.37 14.35 -7.78
CA THR A 13 1.00 13.43 -6.70
C THR A 13 -0.04 14.08 -5.80
N ASP A 14 0.01 13.81 -4.50
CA ASP A 14 -0.98 14.24 -3.53
C ASP A 14 -0.37 15.21 -2.49
N GLU A 15 -1.23 15.91 -1.73
CA GLU A 15 -0.89 16.64 -0.50
C GLU A 15 0.31 17.60 -0.64
N ALA A 16 1.25 17.58 0.32
CA ALA A 16 2.38 18.50 0.37
C ALA A 16 3.31 18.41 -0.87
N PRO A 17 3.68 17.22 -1.38
CA PRO A 17 4.44 17.12 -2.62
C PRO A 17 3.75 17.76 -3.84
N LEU A 18 2.42 17.71 -3.93
CA LEU A 18 1.68 18.40 -5.00
C LEU A 18 1.80 19.92 -4.86
N LEU A 19 1.60 20.46 -3.66
CA LEU A 19 1.76 21.89 -3.38
C LEU A 19 3.19 22.37 -3.71
N ALA A 20 4.20 21.61 -3.29
CA ALA A 20 5.59 21.90 -3.63
C ALA A 20 5.84 21.86 -5.14
N THR A 21 5.20 20.92 -5.85
CA THR A 21 5.29 20.82 -7.31
C THR A 21 4.70 22.04 -8.01
N CYS A 22 3.58 22.59 -7.52
CA CYS A 22 2.99 23.82 -8.06
C CYS A 22 3.96 25.00 -8.03
N ALA A 23 4.77 25.11 -6.96
CA ALA A 23 5.77 26.16 -6.83
C ALA A 23 7.08 25.85 -7.59
N PHE A 24 7.54 24.60 -7.56
CA PHE A 24 8.90 24.24 -8.01
C PHE A 24 8.98 23.82 -9.48
N LEU A 25 7.94 23.19 -10.03
CA LEU A 25 7.93 22.71 -11.41
C LEU A 25 8.15 23.82 -12.46
N PRO A 26 7.59 25.04 -12.32
CA PRO A 26 7.91 26.14 -13.22
C PRO A 26 9.40 26.48 -13.25
N ILE A 27 10.06 26.45 -12.09
CA ILE A 27 11.50 26.70 -11.98
C ILE A 27 12.28 25.63 -12.74
N ILE A 28 11.99 24.34 -12.52
CA ILE A 28 12.65 23.24 -13.25
C ILE A 28 12.55 23.46 -14.76
N ARG A 29 11.34 23.74 -15.27
CA ARG A 29 11.09 23.97 -16.70
C ARG A 29 11.92 25.10 -17.28
N THR A 30 12.04 26.23 -16.55
CA THR A 30 12.86 27.37 -16.99
C THR A 30 14.34 26.98 -17.10
N PHE A 31 14.88 26.21 -16.17
CA PHE A 31 16.29 25.81 -16.17
C PHE A 31 16.60 24.69 -17.17
N THR A 32 15.66 23.80 -17.47
CA THR A 32 15.87 22.69 -18.40
C THR A 32 15.64 23.07 -19.86
N GLY A 33 14.86 24.13 -20.12
CA GLY A 33 14.54 24.61 -21.47
C GLY A 33 15.76 24.90 -22.36
N PRO A 34 16.76 25.68 -21.90
CA PRO A 34 17.97 25.96 -22.67
C PRO A 34 18.80 24.71 -23.02
N ALA A 35 18.66 23.63 -22.23
CA ALA A 35 19.31 22.34 -22.50
C ALA A 35 18.51 21.45 -23.47
N GLY A 36 17.37 21.93 -24.00
CA GLY A 36 16.51 21.16 -24.89
C GLY A 36 15.78 19.99 -24.19
N ILE A 37 15.66 20.04 -22.85
CA ILE A 37 14.99 19.02 -22.04
C ILE A 37 13.56 19.46 -21.75
N GLU A 38 12.60 18.65 -22.18
CA GLU A 38 11.17 18.86 -21.98
C GLU A 38 10.69 18.18 -20.69
N ILE A 39 9.83 18.87 -19.92
CA ILE A 39 9.23 18.33 -18.69
C ILE A 39 7.75 18.02 -18.91
N GLU A 40 7.44 16.73 -19.03
CA GLU A 40 6.10 16.19 -19.19
C GLU A 40 5.47 15.93 -17.82
N LYS A 41 4.22 16.33 -17.61
CA LYS A 41 3.50 16.07 -16.35
C LYS A 41 2.80 14.72 -16.44
N ALA A 42 2.85 13.94 -15.37
CA ALA A 42 2.09 12.69 -15.27
C ALA A 42 1.32 12.65 -13.94
N ASP A 43 0.01 12.81 -14.00
CA ASP A 43 -0.84 12.78 -12.81
C ASP A 43 -1.09 11.34 -12.34
N ILE A 44 -0.66 11.04 -11.13
CA ILE A 44 -0.81 9.74 -10.47
C ILE A 44 -1.44 9.89 -9.07
N SER A 45 -2.06 11.04 -8.80
CA SER A 45 -2.82 11.31 -7.58
C SER A 45 -3.92 10.26 -7.36
N VAL A 46 -4.43 10.15 -6.13
CA VAL A 46 -5.57 9.27 -5.82
C VAL A 46 -6.76 9.62 -6.69
N SER A 47 -7.07 10.91 -6.85
CA SER A 47 -8.19 11.39 -7.66
C SER A 47 -8.03 11.03 -9.14
N ALA A 48 -6.86 11.27 -9.74
CA ALA A 48 -6.60 10.92 -11.13
C ALA A 48 -6.73 9.41 -11.37
N ARG A 49 -6.20 8.58 -10.45
CA ARG A 49 -6.31 7.11 -10.55
C ARG A 49 -7.74 6.63 -10.39
N VAL A 50 -8.53 7.22 -9.48
CA VAL A 50 -9.95 6.90 -9.34
C VAL A 50 -10.70 7.26 -10.63
N LEU A 51 -10.53 8.48 -11.14
CA LEU A 51 -11.19 8.93 -12.38
C LEU A 51 -10.83 8.04 -13.58
N ALA A 52 -9.55 7.66 -13.72
CA ALA A 52 -9.08 6.79 -14.79
C ALA A 52 -9.67 5.37 -14.72
N GLU A 53 -10.05 4.90 -13.53
CA GLU A 53 -10.68 3.60 -13.35
C GLU A 53 -12.19 3.62 -13.61
N PHE A 54 -12.86 4.78 -13.75
CA PHE A 54 -14.32 4.89 -13.97
C PHE A 54 -14.73 5.79 -15.15
N PRO A 55 -14.09 5.70 -16.34
CA PRO A 55 -14.35 6.63 -17.45
C PRO A 55 -15.79 6.62 -17.96
N GLU A 56 -16.51 5.50 -17.80
CA GLU A 56 -17.91 5.34 -18.20
C GLU A 56 -18.89 6.12 -17.33
N PHE A 57 -18.50 6.48 -16.10
CA PHE A 57 -19.28 7.32 -15.20
C PHE A 57 -18.99 8.81 -15.40
N LEU A 58 -18.09 9.14 -16.32
CA LEU A 58 -17.62 10.50 -16.56
C LEU A 58 -18.12 11.03 -17.90
N LYS A 59 -18.46 12.32 -17.91
CA LYS A 59 -18.64 13.07 -19.14
C LYS A 59 -17.33 13.12 -19.92
N GLU A 60 -17.39 13.34 -21.23
CA GLU A 60 -16.22 13.29 -22.10
C GLU A 60 -15.13 14.26 -21.64
N GLU A 61 -15.52 15.47 -21.22
CA GLU A 61 -14.63 16.51 -20.68
C GLU A 61 -14.05 16.21 -19.29
N GLN A 62 -14.65 15.28 -18.54
CA GLN A 62 -14.21 14.85 -17.21
C GLN A 62 -13.24 13.66 -17.26
N ARG A 63 -13.13 12.98 -18.41
CA ARG A 63 -12.30 11.80 -18.55
C ARG A 63 -10.82 12.18 -18.49
N VAL A 64 -10.08 11.38 -17.74
CA VAL A 64 -8.61 11.48 -17.64
C VAL A 64 -7.97 10.21 -18.18
N PRO A 65 -6.76 10.29 -18.77
CA PRO A 65 -6.06 9.10 -19.24
C PRO A 65 -5.67 8.19 -18.07
N ASN A 66 -5.48 6.90 -18.35
CA ASN A 66 -4.86 5.98 -17.40
C ASN A 66 -3.34 6.18 -17.37
N THR A 67 -2.92 7.31 -16.80
CA THR A 67 -1.52 7.71 -16.73
C THR A 67 -0.65 6.67 -16.03
N LEU A 68 -1.13 6.01 -14.97
CA LEU A 68 -0.34 4.96 -14.30
C LEU A 68 -0.07 3.77 -15.23
N GLY A 69 -1.08 3.33 -15.99
CA GLY A 69 -0.92 2.28 -16.99
C GLY A 69 0.02 2.67 -18.12
N GLU A 70 -0.02 3.94 -18.56
CA GLU A 70 0.92 4.48 -19.55
C GLU A 70 2.35 4.54 -19.03
N LEU A 71 2.54 4.99 -17.78
CA LEU A 71 3.86 5.01 -17.15
C LEU A 71 4.46 3.62 -16.99
N GLY A 72 3.64 2.61 -16.65
CA GLY A 72 4.11 1.22 -16.58
C GLY A 72 4.69 0.73 -17.91
N LYS A 73 4.04 1.08 -19.03
CA LYS A 73 4.58 0.76 -20.37
C LYS A 73 5.87 1.53 -20.66
N LYS A 74 5.93 2.80 -20.27
CA LYS A 74 7.12 3.64 -20.44
C LYS A 74 8.31 3.14 -19.62
N CYS A 75 8.10 2.59 -18.42
CA CYS A 75 9.17 2.03 -17.59
C CYS A 75 9.98 0.92 -18.29
N LEU A 76 9.40 0.26 -19.29
CA LEU A 76 10.06 -0.78 -20.08
C LEU A 76 10.84 -0.22 -21.29
N GLN A 77 10.82 1.10 -21.50
CA GLN A 77 11.50 1.78 -22.60
C GLN A 77 12.83 2.37 -22.11
N PRO A 78 13.95 2.15 -22.83
CA PRO A 78 15.27 2.60 -22.39
C PRO A 78 15.43 4.12 -22.31
N GLU A 79 14.64 4.88 -23.07
CA GLU A 79 14.64 6.34 -23.09
C GLU A 79 13.88 6.99 -21.92
N THR A 80 13.18 6.19 -21.10
CA THR A 80 12.29 6.72 -20.06
C THR A 80 13.06 7.29 -18.87
N ASN A 81 12.77 8.54 -18.54
CA ASN A 81 13.30 9.24 -17.37
C ASN A 81 12.14 9.78 -16.53
N ILE A 82 11.96 9.24 -15.32
CA ILE A 82 10.85 9.58 -14.42
C ILE A 82 11.39 10.14 -13.11
N ILE A 83 10.96 11.35 -12.74
CA ILE A 83 11.07 11.89 -11.39
C ILE A 83 9.78 11.58 -10.64
N LYS A 84 9.86 10.60 -9.72
CA LYS A 84 8.75 10.14 -8.90
C LYS A 84 8.75 10.81 -7.52
N LEU A 85 7.72 11.59 -7.23
CA LEU A 85 7.50 12.23 -5.93
C LEU A 85 6.72 11.32 -4.98
N PRO A 86 6.76 11.52 -3.65
CA PRO A 86 5.90 10.77 -2.73
C PRO A 86 4.41 10.95 -3.06
N ASN A 87 3.64 9.86 -2.98
CA ASN A 87 2.20 9.84 -3.27
C ASN A 87 1.46 9.05 -2.18
N ILE A 88 0.14 9.25 -2.07
CA ILE A 88 -0.70 8.50 -1.15
C ILE A 88 -0.82 7.05 -1.63
N SER A 89 -0.51 6.12 -0.72
CA SER A 89 -1.03 4.75 -0.79
C SER A 89 -2.36 4.75 -0.03
N ALA A 90 -3.49 4.76 -0.73
CA ALA A 90 -4.77 5.11 -0.11
C ALA A 90 -5.26 4.02 0.85
N SER A 91 -5.62 4.40 2.08
CA SER A 91 -6.48 3.60 2.94
C SER A 91 -7.92 3.61 2.42
N VAL A 92 -8.79 2.74 2.95
CA VAL A 92 -10.23 2.76 2.62
C VAL A 92 -10.85 4.10 2.99
N ALA A 93 -10.52 4.65 4.16
CA ALA A 93 -11.02 5.96 4.59
C ALA A 93 -10.60 7.09 3.64
N GLN A 94 -9.33 7.11 3.22
CA GLN A 94 -8.83 8.11 2.26
C GLN A 94 -9.48 7.97 0.89
N LEU A 95 -9.71 6.73 0.43
CA LEU A 95 -10.43 6.49 -0.83
C LEU A 95 -11.87 7.01 -0.74
N LYS A 96 -12.60 6.70 0.33
CA LYS A 96 -13.97 7.19 0.53
C LYS A 96 -14.02 8.72 0.56
N ALA A 97 -13.08 9.36 1.25
CA ALA A 97 -12.97 10.81 1.28
C ALA A 97 -12.71 11.39 -0.12
N CYS A 98 -11.80 10.80 -0.89
CA CYS A 98 -11.53 11.20 -2.28
C CYS A 98 -12.76 11.03 -3.19
N VAL A 99 -13.47 9.90 -3.09
CA VAL A 99 -14.69 9.64 -3.87
C VAL A 99 -15.76 10.67 -3.54
N LYS A 100 -15.98 10.95 -2.25
CA LYS A 100 -16.93 11.97 -1.79
C LYS A 100 -16.58 13.36 -2.34
N GLU A 101 -15.31 13.77 -2.24
CA GLU A 101 -14.87 15.06 -2.77
C GLU A 101 -15.04 15.16 -4.30
N LEU A 102 -14.81 14.07 -5.04
CA LEU A 102 -15.07 14.01 -6.47
C LEU A 102 -16.57 14.11 -6.78
N GLN A 103 -17.43 13.42 -6.03
CA GLN A 103 -18.88 13.51 -6.18
C GLN A 103 -19.39 14.94 -5.91
N GLU A 104 -18.88 15.60 -4.87
CA GLU A 104 -19.19 17.01 -4.57
C GLU A 104 -18.77 17.96 -5.71
N LYS A 105 -17.75 17.59 -6.49
CA LYS A 105 -17.30 18.31 -7.69
C LYS A 105 -18.03 17.91 -8.98
N GLY A 106 -19.06 17.07 -8.89
CA GLY A 106 -19.92 16.70 -10.01
C GLY A 106 -19.42 15.51 -10.86
N TYR A 107 -18.49 14.70 -10.34
CA TYR A 107 -18.11 13.43 -10.98
C TYR A 107 -19.04 12.32 -10.50
N ALA A 108 -19.80 11.70 -11.40
CA ALA A 108 -20.82 10.69 -11.06
C ALA A 108 -20.24 9.29 -10.75
N ILE A 109 -19.11 9.24 -10.04
CA ILE A 109 -18.42 8.00 -9.66
C ILE A 109 -19.24 7.30 -8.55
N PRO A 110 -19.41 5.97 -8.61
CA PRO A 110 -20.12 5.22 -7.58
C PRO A 110 -19.42 5.24 -6.21
N ASP A 111 -20.19 4.98 -5.15
CA ASP A 111 -19.63 4.82 -3.80
C ASP A 111 -18.79 3.55 -3.68
N TYR A 112 -17.84 3.56 -2.73
CA TYR A 112 -17.06 2.36 -2.41
C TYR A 112 -17.93 1.34 -1.63
N PRO A 113 -18.14 0.12 -2.16
CA PRO A 113 -18.95 -0.90 -1.48
C PRO A 113 -18.16 -1.54 -0.33
N GLU A 114 -18.52 -1.23 0.91
CA GLU A 114 -17.88 -1.81 2.09
C GLU A 114 -18.15 -3.31 2.21
N MET A 115 -19.42 -3.70 2.04
CA MET A 115 -19.85 -5.08 1.84
C MET A 115 -20.22 -5.28 0.37
N ALA A 116 -19.78 -6.40 -0.21
CA ALA A 116 -20.05 -6.73 -1.61
C ALA A 116 -20.75 -8.09 -1.67
N ASN A 117 -22.07 -8.05 -1.80
CA ASN A 117 -22.97 -9.20 -1.77
C ASN A 117 -23.42 -9.58 -3.18
N THR A 118 -23.48 -8.62 -4.12
CA THR A 118 -23.77 -8.89 -5.54
C THR A 118 -22.50 -8.97 -6.38
N ASP A 119 -22.60 -9.51 -7.59
CA ASP A 119 -21.46 -9.62 -8.49
C ASP A 119 -21.02 -8.25 -9.04
N GLU A 120 -21.96 -7.32 -9.20
CA GLU A 120 -21.70 -5.92 -9.53
C GLU A 120 -20.89 -5.22 -8.43
N GLU A 121 -21.30 -5.39 -7.16
CA GLU A 121 -20.58 -4.82 -6.02
C GLU A 121 -19.18 -5.42 -5.88
N LYS A 122 -19.01 -6.73 -6.13
CA LYS A 122 -17.69 -7.38 -6.12
C LYS A 122 -16.81 -6.83 -7.24
N ALA A 123 -17.34 -6.66 -8.45
CA ALA A 123 -16.62 -6.07 -9.57
C ALA A 123 -16.21 -4.62 -9.27
N LEU A 124 -17.11 -3.84 -8.68
CA LEU A 124 -16.85 -2.46 -8.27
C LEU A 124 -15.76 -2.38 -7.20
N LYS A 125 -15.86 -3.23 -6.16
CA LYS A 125 -14.84 -3.33 -5.10
C LYS A 125 -13.47 -3.71 -5.66
N ALA A 126 -13.43 -4.62 -6.64
CA ALA A 126 -12.20 -5.03 -7.30
C ALA A 126 -11.56 -3.87 -8.09
N ARG A 127 -12.35 -3.05 -8.79
CA ARG A 127 -11.86 -1.85 -9.50
C ARG A 127 -11.27 -0.82 -8.54
N PHE A 128 -12.00 -0.45 -7.49
CA PHE A 128 -11.46 0.40 -6.42
C PHE A 128 -10.23 -0.20 -5.75
N GLY A 129 -10.16 -1.54 -5.66
CA GLY A 129 -9.01 -2.28 -5.16
C GLY A 129 -7.69 -2.00 -5.89
N LYS A 130 -7.75 -1.55 -7.16
CA LYS A 130 -6.58 -1.07 -7.92
C LYS A 130 -6.10 0.31 -7.48
N CYS A 131 -6.98 1.13 -6.89
CA CYS A 131 -6.64 2.44 -6.36
C CYS A 131 -6.15 2.41 -4.91
N LEU A 132 -6.46 1.32 -4.19
CA LEU A 132 -6.11 1.11 -2.78
C LEU A 132 -4.67 0.62 -2.55
N GLY A 133 -4.09 1.08 -1.44
CA GLY A 133 -2.77 0.70 -0.98
C GLY A 133 -1.65 1.17 -1.91
N SER A 134 -0.54 0.44 -1.94
CA SER A 134 0.62 0.78 -2.77
C SER A 134 0.40 0.40 -4.24
N ALA A 135 -0.52 1.09 -4.93
CA ALA A 135 -0.85 0.84 -6.34
C ALA A 135 0.23 1.32 -7.33
N VAL A 136 0.93 2.42 -7.00
CA VAL A 136 1.86 3.07 -7.94
C VAL A 136 3.23 2.38 -7.98
N ASN A 137 3.82 2.08 -6.82
CA ASN A 137 5.19 1.56 -6.76
C ASN A 137 5.39 0.23 -7.53
N PRO A 138 4.46 -0.75 -7.46
CA PRO A 138 4.61 -2.00 -8.21
C PRO A 138 4.61 -1.82 -9.73
N VAL A 139 4.04 -0.71 -10.24
CA VAL A 139 3.99 -0.41 -11.67
C VAL A 139 5.25 0.32 -12.15
N LEU A 140 5.84 1.16 -11.30
CA LEU A 140 6.97 2.01 -11.70
C LEU A 140 8.35 1.41 -11.40
N ARG A 141 8.42 0.37 -10.56
CA ARG A 141 9.68 -0.22 -10.09
C ARG A 141 10.08 -1.43 -10.93
N GLU A 142 10.30 -1.20 -12.22
CA GLU A 142 10.85 -2.18 -13.16
C GLU A 142 12.38 -2.27 -13.04
N GLY A 143 12.86 -2.45 -11.80
CA GLY A 143 14.28 -2.48 -11.46
C GLY A 143 14.55 -2.54 -9.95
N ASN A 144 15.82 -2.67 -9.59
CA ASN A 144 16.26 -2.73 -8.20
C ASN A 144 16.42 -1.33 -7.59
N SER A 145 16.68 -1.27 -6.28
CA SER A 145 16.82 0.01 -5.55
C SER A 145 18.28 0.33 -5.25
N ASP A 146 18.79 1.48 -5.71
CA ASP A 146 19.95 2.18 -5.13
C ASP A 146 19.44 3.29 -4.21
N ARG A 147 19.64 3.14 -2.89
CA ARG A 147 19.22 4.14 -1.89
C ARG A 147 20.36 4.45 -0.93
N ARG A 148 20.78 5.71 -0.92
CA ARG A 148 21.87 6.22 -0.08
C ARG A 148 21.68 7.68 0.28
N ALA A 149 22.19 8.10 1.44
CA ALA A 149 22.21 9.50 1.82
C ALA A 149 23.25 10.26 0.97
N PRO A 150 22.89 11.35 0.27
CA PRO A 150 23.86 12.13 -0.50
C PRO A 150 24.95 12.71 0.40
N MET A 151 26.18 12.80 -0.12
CA MET A 151 27.34 13.27 0.66
C MET A 151 27.15 14.70 1.19
N ALA A 152 26.56 15.60 0.39
CA ALA A 152 26.23 16.96 0.81
C ALA A 152 25.29 16.97 2.02
N VAL A 153 24.26 16.12 2.02
CA VAL A 153 23.30 15.98 3.13
C VAL A 153 24.00 15.41 4.37
N LYS A 154 24.86 14.38 4.21
CA LYS A 154 25.61 13.81 5.34
C LYS A 154 26.58 14.81 5.96
N ASN A 155 27.26 15.61 5.15
CA ASN A 155 28.17 16.66 5.61
C ASN A 155 27.41 17.79 6.33
N TYR A 156 26.23 18.16 5.82
CA TYR A 156 25.34 19.09 6.50
C TYR A 156 24.91 18.57 7.88
N ALA A 157 24.46 17.31 7.96
CA ALA A 157 24.05 16.69 9.22
C ALA A 157 25.19 16.58 10.26
N ARG A 158 26.45 16.46 9.82
CA ARG A 158 27.61 16.53 10.73
C ARG A 158 27.84 17.93 11.30
N LYS A 159 27.64 18.97 10.50
CA LYS A 159 27.80 20.38 10.92
C LYS A 159 26.61 20.89 11.72
N ARG A 160 25.43 20.31 11.49
CA ARG A 160 24.16 20.66 12.14
C ARG A 160 23.49 19.36 12.60
N PRO A 161 23.99 18.75 13.69
CA PRO A 161 23.41 17.53 14.22
C PRO A 161 21.96 17.79 14.63
N HIS A 162 21.08 16.86 14.27
CA HIS A 162 19.71 16.84 14.79
C HIS A 162 19.71 16.31 16.22
N SER A 163 18.64 16.60 16.95
CA SER A 163 18.46 16.05 18.29
C SER A 163 18.43 14.52 18.25
N MET A 164 19.20 13.92 19.14
CA MET A 164 19.20 12.48 19.41
C MET A 164 18.89 12.31 20.88
N GLY A 165 17.80 11.59 21.20
CA GLY A 165 17.45 11.29 22.58
C GLY A 165 18.55 10.46 23.24
N GLU A 166 18.83 10.75 24.51
CA GLU A 166 19.77 9.95 25.29
C GLU A 166 19.21 8.54 25.52
N TRP A 167 20.03 7.50 25.29
CA TRP A 167 19.69 6.13 25.61
C TRP A 167 20.22 5.77 27.00
N LYS A 168 19.31 5.43 27.91
CA LYS A 168 19.64 4.99 29.26
C LYS A 168 19.84 3.48 29.30
N GLN A 169 20.80 3.01 30.10
CA GLN A 169 21.08 1.57 30.25
C GLN A 169 19.92 0.79 30.87
N TRP A 170 19.05 1.46 31.64
CA TRP A 170 17.86 0.88 32.25
C TRP A 170 16.60 0.99 31.35
N SER A 171 16.77 1.25 30.05
CA SER A 171 15.65 1.27 29.11
C SER A 171 14.99 -0.11 29.03
N GLN A 172 13.68 -0.14 29.27
CA GLN A 172 12.86 -1.36 29.12
C GLN A 172 12.25 -1.49 27.72
N THR A 173 12.46 -0.52 26.82
CA THR A 173 12.01 -0.62 25.43
C THR A 173 12.66 -1.82 24.75
N HIS A 174 11.82 -2.72 24.24
CA HIS A 174 12.24 -3.91 23.50
C HIS A 174 11.26 -4.20 22.37
N VAL A 175 11.66 -5.09 21.46
CA VAL A 175 10.79 -5.61 20.42
C VAL A 175 10.31 -7.00 20.84
N SER A 176 9.00 -7.18 20.89
CA SER A 176 8.38 -8.49 21.04
C SER A 176 7.88 -8.95 19.68
N HIS A 177 8.21 -10.19 19.31
CA HIS A 177 7.74 -10.81 18.07
C HIS A 177 7.30 -12.25 18.35
N MET A 178 6.51 -12.83 17.44
CA MET A 178 6.08 -14.22 17.56
C MET A 178 7.30 -15.16 17.43
N GLU A 179 7.31 -16.23 18.24
CA GLU A 179 8.35 -17.27 18.22
C GLU A 179 7.91 -18.55 17.49
N HIS A 180 6.63 -18.63 17.09
CA HIS A 180 6.08 -19.72 16.29
C HIS A 180 4.77 -19.29 15.63
N GLY A 181 4.34 -20.01 14.59
CA GLY A 181 3.02 -19.81 13.98
C GLY A 181 2.84 -18.49 13.24
N ASP A 182 3.93 -17.77 12.96
CA ASP A 182 3.95 -16.60 12.08
C ASP A 182 4.36 -16.98 10.65
N PHE A 183 4.47 -15.98 9.78
CA PHE A 183 4.91 -16.20 8.41
C PHE A 183 6.31 -16.80 8.32
N TYR A 184 7.23 -16.39 9.19
CA TYR A 184 8.63 -16.82 9.16
C TYR A 184 8.75 -18.32 9.44
N HIS A 185 8.16 -18.80 10.53
CA HIS A 185 8.28 -20.19 10.94
C HIS A 185 7.45 -21.14 10.06
N GLY A 186 6.44 -20.62 9.35
CA GLY A 186 5.57 -21.39 8.44
C GLY A 186 5.98 -21.36 6.97
N GLU A 187 7.05 -20.64 6.62
CA GLU A 187 7.47 -20.46 5.23
C GLU A 187 7.98 -21.77 4.60
N LYS A 188 7.57 -21.99 3.36
CA LYS A 188 8.14 -23.00 2.47
C LYS A 188 8.48 -22.33 1.16
N SER A 189 9.71 -22.55 0.68
CA SER A 189 10.23 -21.98 -0.55
C SER A 189 10.64 -23.06 -1.54
N MET A 190 10.53 -22.77 -2.83
CA MET A 190 11.18 -23.55 -3.87
C MET A 190 11.57 -22.68 -5.08
N THR A 191 12.64 -23.07 -5.75
CA THR A 191 13.02 -22.54 -7.07
C THR A 191 12.51 -23.48 -8.16
N LEU A 192 11.89 -22.91 -9.20
CA LEU A 192 11.36 -23.69 -10.31
C LEU A 192 12.44 -24.13 -11.29
N ASP A 193 12.39 -25.39 -11.67
CA ASP A 193 13.21 -26.03 -12.71
C ASP A 193 12.73 -25.73 -14.14
N LYS A 194 11.48 -25.29 -14.30
CA LYS A 194 10.85 -24.92 -15.56
C LYS A 194 9.61 -24.06 -15.31
N ALA A 195 9.16 -23.36 -16.35
CA ALA A 195 7.89 -22.62 -16.30
C ALA A 195 6.69 -23.55 -16.00
N ARG A 196 5.76 -23.07 -15.17
CA ARG A 196 4.59 -23.83 -14.71
C ARG A 196 3.36 -22.94 -14.62
N GLU A 197 2.18 -23.52 -14.85
CA GLU A 197 0.92 -22.91 -14.44
C GLU A 197 0.44 -23.56 -13.16
N VAL A 198 0.21 -22.76 -12.12
CA VAL A 198 -0.21 -23.25 -10.81
C VAL A 198 -1.55 -22.65 -10.40
N ARG A 199 -2.22 -23.31 -9.46
CA ARG A 199 -3.47 -22.87 -8.83
C ARG A 199 -3.31 -22.89 -7.32
N MET A 200 -3.90 -21.92 -6.63
CA MET A 200 -4.02 -21.94 -5.16
C MET A 200 -5.40 -22.45 -4.77
N GLU A 201 -5.45 -23.54 -4.02
CA GLU A 201 -6.70 -24.13 -3.54
C GLU A 201 -6.61 -24.52 -2.06
N LEU A 202 -7.74 -24.40 -1.37
CA LEU A 202 -7.91 -24.83 0.01
C LEU A 202 -8.74 -26.12 0.02
N ILE A 203 -8.16 -27.19 0.54
CA ILE A 203 -8.87 -28.46 0.78
C ILE A 203 -9.32 -28.46 2.25
N ALA A 204 -10.62 -28.31 2.47
CA ALA A 204 -11.19 -28.26 3.83
C ALA A 204 -11.20 -29.65 4.50
N LYS A 205 -11.29 -29.67 5.83
CA LYS A 205 -11.59 -30.91 6.58
C LYS A 205 -12.95 -31.43 6.11
N GLY A 206 -12.96 -32.57 5.42
CA GLY A 206 -14.14 -33.11 4.72
C GLY A 206 -14.02 -33.15 3.19
N GLY A 207 -12.90 -32.73 2.61
CA GLY A 207 -12.58 -32.91 1.19
C GLY A 207 -13.16 -31.85 0.24
N LYS A 208 -13.93 -30.88 0.74
CA LYS A 208 -14.42 -29.76 -0.08
C LYS A 208 -13.24 -28.89 -0.53
N THR A 209 -13.03 -28.80 -1.83
CA THR A 209 -12.01 -27.94 -2.44
C THR A 209 -12.58 -26.56 -2.77
N THR A 210 -11.90 -25.50 -2.35
CA THR A 210 -12.20 -24.11 -2.72
C THR A 210 -11.02 -23.51 -3.46
N VAL A 211 -11.23 -23.06 -4.69
CA VAL A 211 -10.19 -22.39 -5.48
C VAL A 211 -10.05 -20.94 -5.03
N LEU A 212 -8.86 -20.59 -4.53
CA LEU A 212 -8.54 -19.23 -4.06
C LEU A 212 -7.99 -18.36 -5.19
N LYS A 213 -7.12 -18.94 -6.03
CA LYS A 213 -6.56 -18.28 -7.21
C LYS A 213 -6.48 -19.30 -8.35
N PRO A 214 -7.32 -19.19 -9.39
CA PRO A 214 -7.50 -20.26 -10.38
C PRO A 214 -6.27 -20.53 -11.24
N LYS A 215 -5.48 -19.48 -11.52
CA LYS A 215 -4.30 -19.56 -12.37
C LYS A 215 -3.24 -18.53 -11.96
N LEU A 216 -2.00 -18.97 -11.93
CA LEU A 216 -0.79 -18.15 -11.81
C LEU A 216 0.29 -18.78 -12.70
N SER A 217 0.78 -18.00 -13.66
CA SER A 217 1.87 -18.42 -14.54
C SER A 217 3.20 -18.08 -13.87
N LEU A 218 4.09 -19.07 -13.79
CA LEU A 218 5.41 -18.96 -13.19
C LEU A 218 6.49 -19.29 -14.22
N LEU A 219 7.64 -18.62 -14.10
CA LEU A 219 8.78 -18.72 -15.00
C LEU A 219 9.75 -19.83 -14.57
N GLU A 220 10.61 -20.25 -15.50
CA GLU A 220 11.79 -21.03 -15.17
C GLU A 220 12.74 -20.22 -14.28
N GLY A 221 13.28 -20.83 -13.23
CA GLY A 221 14.15 -20.17 -12.26
C GLY A 221 13.42 -19.25 -11.27
N GLU A 222 12.10 -19.08 -11.38
CA GLU A 222 11.32 -18.28 -10.44
C GLU A 222 11.33 -18.92 -9.04
N ILE A 223 11.52 -18.09 -8.02
CA ILE A 223 11.43 -18.50 -6.62
C ILE A 223 10.02 -18.19 -6.14
N ILE A 224 9.36 -19.19 -5.54
CA ILE A 224 8.04 -19.03 -4.95
C ILE A 224 8.04 -19.46 -3.49
N ASP A 225 7.32 -18.69 -2.69
CA ASP A 225 7.19 -18.92 -1.25
C ASP A 225 5.71 -19.06 -0.88
N SER A 226 5.43 -19.99 0.04
CA SER A 226 4.12 -20.16 0.67
C SER A 226 4.30 -20.09 2.18
N MET A 227 3.56 -19.19 2.80
CA MET A 227 3.63 -18.89 4.23
C MET A 227 2.24 -18.60 4.76
N PHE A 228 2.02 -18.83 6.06
CA PHE A 228 0.77 -18.52 6.72
C PHE A 228 1.02 -18.02 8.14
N MET A 229 0.06 -17.27 8.69
CA MET A 229 0.08 -16.86 10.09
C MET A 229 -1.11 -17.50 10.80
N SER A 230 -0.84 -18.21 11.88
CA SER A 230 -1.84 -18.81 12.75
C SER A 230 -2.55 -17.73 13.55
N LYS A 231 -3.85 -17.53 13.30
CA LYS A 231 -4.69 -16.65 14.12
C LYS A 231 -4.58 -16.99 15.60
N LYS A 232 -4.58 -18.29 15.95
CA LYS A 232 -4.52 -18.73 17.34
C LYS A 232 -3.23 -18.27 18.01
N ALA A 233 -2.08 -18.55 17.39
CA ALA A 233 -0.78 -18.15 17.90
C ALA A 233 -0.64 -16.63 17.98
N LEU A 234 -1.16 -15.90 16.98
CA LEU A 234 -1.17 -14.43 16.98
C LEU A 234 -1.98 -13.86 18.16
N CYS A 235 -3.17 -14.40 18.41
CA CYS A 235 -4.01 -13.96 19.52
C CYS A 235 -3.35 -14.26 20.88
N GLU A 236 -2.76 -15.45 21.04
CA GLU A 236 -2.03 -15.83 22.26
C GLU A 236 -0.82 -14.91 22.50
N PHE A 237 -0.05 -14.62 21.45
CA PHE A 237 1.07 -13.68 21.50
C PHE A 237 0.63 -12.27 21.94
N TYR A 238 -0.48 -11.75 21.41
CA TYR A 238 -0.98 -10.45 21.81
C TYR A 238 -1.45 -10.41 23.26
N GLU A 239 -2.16 -11.43 23.74
CA GLU A 239 -2.56 -11.50 25.16
C GLU A 239 -1.33 -11.49 26.07
N GLN A 240 -0.31 -12.30 25.75
CA GLN A 240 0.94 -12.38 26.51
C GLN A 240 1.71 -11.05 26.54
N THR A 241 1.88 -10.41 25.38
CA THR A 241 2.65 -9.16 25.28
C THR A 241 1.92 -7.95 25.87
N LEU A 242 0.58 -7.92 25.80
CA LEU A 242 -0.22 -6.92 26.50
C LEU A 242 -0.09 -7.06 28.01
N GLU A 243 -0.16 -8.29 28.52
CA GLU A 243 0.00 -8.57 29.94
C GLU A 243 1.42 -8.26 30.43
N ASP A 244 2.45 -8.60 29.66
CA ASP A 244 3.83 -8.22 29.96
C ASP A 244 4.01 -6.69 30.03
N CYS A 245 3.48 -5.95 29.04
CA CYS A 245 3.52 -4.48 29.09
C CYS A 245 2.79 -3.91 30.31
N ARG A 246 1.65 -4.51 30.68
CA ARG A 246 0.87 -4.12 31.85
C ARG A 246 1.62 -4.39 33.15
N GLN A 247 2.26 -5.56 33.30
CA GLN A 247 3.04 -5.93 34.48
C GLN A 247 4.32 -5.10 34.60
N SER A 248 4.99 -4.87 33.48
CA SER A 248 6.22 -4.08 33.39
C SER A 248 5.98 -2.56 33.46
N GLY A 249 4.74 -2.11 33.33
CA GLY A 249 4.38 -0.69 33.38
C GLY A 249 4.91 0.12 32.19
N ILE A 250 5.03 -0.50 31.01
CA ILE A 250 5.52 0.13 29.78
C ILE A 250 4.39 0.34 28.77
N LEU A 251 4.61 1.27 27.83
CA LEU A 251 3.65 1.54 26.77
C LEU A 251 3.61 0.40 25.76
N TYR A 252 2.41 -0.13 25.51
CA TYR A 252 2.19 -1.05 24.40
C TYR A 252 2.13 -0.29 23.08
N SER A 253 2.91 -0.72 22.09
CA SER A 253 2.89 -0.16 20.74
C SER A 253 2.88 -1.26 19.70
N LEU A 254 2.07 -1.10 18.65
CA LEU A 254 1.97 -2.04 17.54
C LEU A 254 2.59 -1.44 16.28
N HIS A 255 3.60 -2.10 15.73
CA HIS A 255 4.31 -1.66 14.54
C HIS A 255 4.03 -2.59 13.37
N VAL A 256 3.04 -2.25 12.56
CA VAL A 256 2.66 -2.99 11.33
C VAL A 256 2.52 -2.04 10.15
N LYS A 257 2.55 -2.60 8.94
CA LYS A 257 2.50 -1.86 7.67
C LYS A 257 1.18 -2.01 6.90
N ALA A 258 0.05 -1.68 7.55
CA ALA A 258 -1.32 -1.94 7.07
C ALA A 258 -1.61 -1.48 5.63
N THR A 259 -1.09 -0.32 5.24
CA THR A 259 -1.36 0.27 3.92
C THR A 259 -0.61 -0.43 2.77
N MET A 260 0.63 -0.85 3.03
CA MET A 260 1.42 -1.60 2.04
C MET A 260 0.92 -3.04 1.96
N MET A 261 0.75 -3.67 3.12
CA MET A 261 0.25 -5.04 3.25
C MET A 261 -1.27 -5.02 3.39
N LYS A 262 -1.96 -4.47 2.37
CA LYS A 262 -3.39 -4.11 2.40
C LYS A 262 -4.37 -5.25 2.72
N VAL A 263 -3.90 -6.50 2.70
CA VAL A 263 -4.71 -7.69 3.02
C VAL A 263 -4.35 -8.22 4.41
N SER A 264 -3.08 -8.55 4.66
CA SER A 264 -2.68 -9.23 5.88
C SER A 264 -2.65 -8.32 7.12
N HIS A 265 -2.01 -7.16 7.02
CA HIS A 265 -1.76 -6.33 8.20
C HIS A 265 -2.99 -5.65 8.80
N PRO A 266 -4.05 -5.28 8.05
CA PRO A 266 -5.32 -4.88 8.65
C PRO A 266 -5.94 -5.97 9.54
N ILE A 267 -5.81 -7.25 9.17
CA ILE A 267 -6.30 -8.38 9.98
C ILE A 267 -5.43 -8.53 11.25
N VAL A 268 -4.11 -8.44 11.09
CA VAL A 268 -3.15 -8.47 12.22
C VAL A 268 -3.44 -7.34 13.22
N PHE A 269 -3.74 -6.14 12.72
CA PHE A 269 -4.14 -4.98 13.51
C PHE A 269 -5.48 -5.20 14.22
N GLY A 270 -6.51 -5.67 13.49
CA GLY A 270 -7.83 -5.90 14.05
C GLY A 270 -7.85 -6.94 15.17
N HIS A 271 -6.99 -7.97 15.10
CA HIS A 271 -6.81 -8.91 16.20
C HIS A 271 -6.22 -8.26 17.45
N CYS A 272 -5.24 -7.37 17.29
CA CYS A 272 -4.68 -6.62 18.42
C CYS A 272 -5.75 -5.74 19.08
N VAL A 273 -6.56 -5.04 18.29
CA VAL A 273 -7.67 -4.21 18.79
C VAL A 273 -8.68 -5.03 19.59
N LYS A 274 -9.13 -6.16 19.03
CA LYS A 274 -10.10 -7.04 19.71
C LYS A 274 -9.59 -7.58 21.03
N ILE A 275 -8.29 -7.88 21.14
CA ILE A 275 -7.69 -8.40 22.37
C ILE A 275 -7.49 -7.29 23.38
N TYR A 276 -7.01 -6.12 22.94
CA TYR A 276 -6.86 -4.96 23.83
C TYR A 276 -8.20 -4.55 24.47
N TYR A 277 -9.29 -4.54 23.70
CA TYR A 277 -10.63 -4.16 24.16
C TYR A 277 -11.56 -5.37 24.38
N LYS A 278 -10.98 -6.53 24.73
CA LYS A 278 -11.70 -7.82 24.80
C LYS A 278 -12.98 -7.74 25.63
N GLU A 279 -12.94 -7.12 26.81
CA GLU A 279 -14.10 -6.96 27.68
C GLU A 279 -15.24 -6.16 27.01
N ALA A 280 -14.91 -5.13 26.23
CA ALA A 280 -15.91 -4.34 25.50
C ALA A 280 -16.54 -5.15 24.36
N PHE A 281 -15.74 -5.95 23.63
CA PHE A 281 -16.26 -6.85 22.59
C PHE A 281 -17.11 -7.99 23.16
N GLU A 282 -16.75 -8.52 24.33
CA GLU A 282 -17.56 -9.53 25.02
C GLU A 282 -18.91 -8.95 25.47
N LYS A 283 -18.92 -7.71 25.98
CA LYS A 283 -20.14 -7.05 26.46
C LYS A 283 -21.05 -6.53 25.35
N HIS A 284 -20.48 -6.01 24.25
CA HIS A 284 -21.19 -5.27 23.21
C HIS A 284 -21.15 -5.92 21.82
N GLY A 285 -20.63 -7.16 21.70
CA GLY A 285 -20.41 -7.83 20.42
C GLY A 285 -21.63 -7.85 19.49
N LYS A 286 -22.84 -8.14 20.01
CA LYS A 286 -24.07 -8.12 19.20
C LYS A 286 -24.34 -6.75 18.59
N THR A 287 -24.22 -5.68 19.37
CA THR A 287 -24.41 -4.31 18.89
C THR A 287 -23.33 -3.94 17.87
N PHE A 288 -22.08 -4.38 18.08
CA PHE A 288 -21.02 -4.15 17.11
C PHE A 288 -21.25 -4.89 15.78
N ASP A 289 -21.80 -6.10 15.82
CA ASP A 289 -22.16 -6.86 14.62
C ASP A 289 -23.34 -6.20 13.88
N GLU A 290 -24.37 -5.74 14.59
CA GLU A 290 -25.51 -5.00 14.02
C GLU A 290 -25.09 -3.70 13.35
N LEU A 291 -24.13 -2.99 13.94
CA LEU A 291 -23.56 -1.75 13.38
C LEU A 291 -22.53 -2.00 12.27
N GLY A 292 -22.17 -3.26 12.01
CA GLY A 292 -21.16 -3.61 10.99
C GLY A 292 -19.75 -3.13 11.33
N ILE A 293 -19.39 -3.07 12.62
CA ILE A 293 -18.09 -2.56 13.07
C ILE A 293 -16.95 -3.44 12.54
N ASN A 294 -16.00 -2.80 11.85
CA ASN A 294 -14.81 -3.45 11.32
C ASN A 294 -13.54 -2.85 11.91
N VAL A 295 -13.05 -3.47 12.99
CA VAL A 295 -11.82 -3.09 13.70
C VAL A 295 -10.54 -3.12 12.86
N ASN A 296 -10.57 -3.78 11.69
CA ASN A 296 -9.43 -3.78 10.78
C ASN A 296 -9.17 -2.36 10.21
N ASN A 297 -10.16 -1.46 10.32
CA ASN A 297 -10.08 -0.07 9.88
C ASN A 297 -9.60 0.90 10.97
N GLY A 298 -9.45 0.46 12.22
CA GLY A 298 -9.17 1.34 13.36
C GLY A 298 -10.05 1.05 14.56
N MET A 299 -9.77 1.75 15.66
CA MET A 299 -10.72 1.99 16.76
C MET A 299 -11.78 2.98 16.31
#